data_AF-A0A520JU38-F1
#
_entry.id   AF-A0A520JU38-F1
#
_cell.length_a   1.000
_cell.length_b   1.000
_cell.length_c   1.000
_cell.angle_alpha   90.00
_cell.angle_beta   90.00
_cell.angle_gamma   90.00
#
_symmetry.space_group_name_H-M   'P 1'
#
loop_
_entity.id
_entity.type
_entity.pdbx_description
1 polymer ?
#
loop_
_entity_poly.entity_id
_entity_poly.type
_entity_poly.pdbx_seq_one_letter_code
_entity_poly.pdbx_strand_id
1 'polypeptide(L)'
;MHNTGTKENIVVSKPYLTIRSENGSANCIVNALNSNDHVFDVQQNYVNISGFTVENATGNQEAGIYLNSTQHCNISSNDVTNNDDGIYLHSSSNNTLTNNPANSNNNFGIYLHSSSNNTLTENTASNNYYGIYLYHSSNNLLYHNSLINNTNNAHDTGTNQWNTSIVGNYYSDYTGSDNDSDGIGDTSYQIPGGSNIDYFPLMHPWGKPPLKCDLGGDSQITSTDAAIALQIAVGSRQFDDAVDVSGDGKVTSLDALMIMQAVAEGTEL
;
A
#
# COMPACT_ATOMS: atom_id res chain seq x y z
N MET A 1 -10.93 29.27 -4.45
CA MET A 1 -9.78 29.58 -3.58
C MET A 1 -9.03 28.28 -3.38
N HIS A 2 -7.82 28.14 -3.91
CA HIS A 2 -6.95 27.01 -3.57
C HIS A 2 -6.65 27.13 -2.06
N ASN A 3 -7.06 26.14 -1.28
CA ASN A 3 -6.64 26.04 0.11
C ASN A 3 -5.14 25.72 0.08
N THR A 4 -4.29 26.72 0.31
CA THR A 4 -2.82 26.58 0.13
C THR A 4 -2.13 25.87 1.29
N GLY A 5 -2.89 25.18 2.15
CA GLY A 5 -2.37 24.57 3.37
C GLY A 5 -1.77 25.58 4.36
N THR A 6 -1.42 25.10 5.55
CA THR A 6 -0.56 25.82 6.49
C THR A 6 0.89 25.49 6.21
N LYS A 7 1.79 26.49 6.26
CA LYS A 7 3.24 26.27 6.14
C LYS A 7 3.87 26.21 7.53
N GLU A 8 4.34 25.05 7.94
CA GLU A 8 4.92 24.80 9.26
C GLU A 8 5.83 23.57 9.23
N ASN A 9 6.88 23.58 10.06
CA ASN A 9 7.62 22.37 10.45
C ASN A 9 7.29 22.13 11.93
N ILE A 10 6.59 21.04 12.22
CA ILE A 10 5.95 20.75 13.50
C ILE A 10 6.84 19.81 14.31
N VAL A 11 7.37 20.30 15.43
CA VAL A 11 8.13 19.47 16.39
C VAL A 11 7.19 18.97 17.49
N VAL A 12 6.95 17.66 17.51
CA VAL A 12 6.11 16.98 18.50
C VAL A 12 6.96 16.55 19.70
N SER A 13 7.13 17.50 20.63
CA SER A 13 8.02 17.36 21.80
C SER A 13 7.34 16.91 23.10
N LYS A 14 6.04 16.59 23.06
CA LYS A 14 5.30 16.05 24.23
C LYS A 14 4.72 14.67 23.93
N PRO A 15 4.76 13.72 24.87
CA PRO A 15 4.17 12.39 24.69
C PRO A 15 2.65 12.43 24.84
N TYR A 16 1.97 11.35 24.43
CA TYR A 16 0.52 11.16 24.54
C TYR A 16 -0.32 12.20 23.79
N LEU A 17 0.26 12.82 22.76
CA LEU A 17 -0.47 13.76 21.92
C LEU A 17 -1.26 13.03 20.84
N THR A 18 -2.48 13.49 20.60
CA THR A 18 -3.24 13.14 19.40
C THR A 18 -3.39 14.39 18.56
N ILE A 19 -2.74 14.38 17.40
CA ILE A 19 -2.78 15.45 16.41
C ILE A 19 -3.59 14.90 15.25
N ARG A 20 -4.78 15.45 15.01
CA ARG A 20 -5.67 14.96 13.97
C ARG A 20 -6.36 16.08 13.24
N SER A 21 -6.53 15.93 11.93
CA SER A 21 -7.42 16.77 11.15
C SER A 21 -8.88 16.44 11.49
N GLU A 22 -9.72 17.46 11.61
CA GLU A 22 -11.18 17.29 11.77
C GLU A 22 -11.89 17.10 10.42
N ASN A 23 -11.24 17.40 9.29
CA ASN A 23 -11.84 17.40 7.95
C ASN A 23 -11.17 16.42 6.97
N GLY A 24 -10.31 15.53 7.47
CA GLY A 24 -9.54 14.57 6.66
C GLY A 24 -8.38 15.21 5.88
N SER A 25 -7.60 14.36 5.20
CA SER A 25 -6.35 14.76 4.52
C SER A 25 -6.60 15.72 3.36
N ALA A 26 -7.64 15.45 2.56
CA ALA A 26 -8.05 16.28 1.43
C ALA A 26 -8.29 17.76 1.77
N ASN A 27 -8.52 18.10 3.05
CA ASN A 27 -8.85 19.46 3.49
C ASN A 27 -7.84 20.05 4.49
N CYS A 28 -6.87 19.27 4.97
CA CYS A 28 -5.90 19.72 5.96
C CYS A 28 -4.48 19.41 5.49
N ILE A 29 -3.89 20.39 4.82
CA ILE A 29 -2.58 20.28 4.20
C ILE A 29 -1.54 20.99 5.07
N VAL A 30 -0.50 20.28 5.49
CA VAL A 30 0.67 20.81 6.18
C VAL A 30 1.85 20.80 5.23
N ASN A 31 2.27 21.99 4.83
CA ASN A 31 3.40 22.24 3.96
C ASN A 31 4.65 22.52 4.78
N ALA A 32 5.81 21.98 4.40
CA ALA A 32 7.07 22.39 4.99
C ALA A 32 7.27 23.92 4.86
N LEU A 33 7.58 24.60 5.97
CA LEU A 33 7.96 26.01 5.94
C LEU A 33 9.42 26.15 5.47
N ASN A 34 10.30 25.31 6.01
CA ASN A 34 11.65 25.04 5.54
C ASN A 34 11.66 23.65 4.91
N SER A 35 11.99 23.57 3.63
CA SER A 35 12.06 22.29 2.92
C SER A 35 13.23 21.43 3.35
N ASN A 36 14.25 22.00 3.99
CA ASN A 36 15.41 21.27 4.55
C ASN A 36 15.18 20.90 6.02
N ASP A 37 13.95 20.55 6.37
CA ASP A 37 13.54 20.07 7.69
C ASP A 37 12.28 19.23 7.53
N HIS A 38 12.04 18.29 8.43
CA HIS A 38 10.87 17.42 8.42
C HIS A 38 9.58 18.23 8.59
N VAL A 39 8.45 17.78 8.00
CA VAL A 39 7.16 18.46 8.25
C VAL A 39 6.62 18.13 9.64
N PHE A 40 6.58 16.84 10.00
CA PHE A 40 6.34 16.40 11.37
C PHE A 40 7.60 15.72 11.91
N ASP A 41 8.26 16.33 12.90
CA ASP A 41 9.34 15.71 13.68
C ASP A 41 8.78 15.19 15.00
N VAL A 42 8.54 13.87 15.07
CA VAL A 42 7.98 13.19 16.23
C VAL A 42 9.10 12.67 17.11
N GLN A 43 9.26 13.32 18.27
CA GLN A 43 10.36 13.06 19.20
C GLN A 43 9.90 12.39 20.51
N GLN A 44 8.63 12.00 20.60
CA GLN A 44 8.04 11.46 21.83
C GLN A 44 7.16 10.24 21.54
N ASN A 45 7.08 9.37 22.54
CA ASN A 45 6.30 8.14 22.51
C ASN A 45 4.79 8.43 22.62
N TYR A 46 3.99 7.45 22.21
CA TYR A 46 2.52 7.50 22.34
C TYR A 46 1.88 8.68 21.59
N VAL A 47 2.46 9.07 20.46
CA VAL A 47 1.91 10.14 19.60
C VAL A 47 1.03 9.52 18.52
N ASN A 48 -0.15 10.09 18.32
CA ASN A 48 -1.05 9.74 17.24
C ASN A 48 -1.12 10.90 16.23
N ILE A 49 -0.87 10.62 14.95
CA ILE A 49 -0.99 11.61 13.86
C ILE A 49 -1.92 11.05 12.78
N SER A 50 -2.96 11.79 12.44
CA SER A 50 -3.91 11.33 11.43
C SER A 50 -4.66 12.40 10.63
N GLY A 51 -4.95 12.10 9.37
CA GLY A 51 -5.87 12.88 8.54
C GLY A 51 -5.24 14.11 7.90
N PHE A 52 -3.93 14.16 7.71
CA PHE A 52 -3.25 15.29 7.05
C PHE A 52 -2.80 14.92 5.64
N THR A 53 -2.78 15.90 4.75
CA THR A 53 -1.84 15.88 3.61
C THR A 53 -0.55 16.53 4.06
N VAL A 54 0.59 15.89 3.82
CA VAL A 54 1.90 16.30 4.34
C VAL A 54 2.91 16.36 3.19
N GLU A 55 3.42 17.56 2.89
CA GLU A 55 4.16 17.81 1.65
C GLU A 55 5.28 18.85 1.76
N ASN A 56 6.17 18.84 0.75
CA ASN A 56 7.22 19.81 0.47
C ASN A 56 8.46 19.81 1.39
N ALA A 57 8.68 18.76 2.19
CA ALA A 57 9.99 18.52 2.84
C ALA A 57 10.95 17.85 1.84
N THR A 58 11.56 18.65 0.94
CA THR A 58 12.35 18.16 -0.20
C THR A 58 13.88 18.21 -0.01
N GLY A 59 14.34 18.61 1.17
CA GLY A 59 15.75 18.53 1.54
C GLY A 59 16.21 17.07 1.64
N ASN A 60 17.51 16.86 1.46
CA ASN A 60 18.10 15.51 1.49
C ASN A 60 17.90 14.84 2.87
N GLN A 61 17.25 13.67 2.87
CA GLN A 61 16.85 12.88 4.05
C GLN A 61 15.73 13.53 4.88
N GLU A 62 15.03 14.52 4.34
CA GLU A 62 13.90 15.14 5.01
C GLU A 62 12.61 14.40 4.70
N ALA A 63 11.73 14.35 5.70
CA ALA A 63 10.55 13.50 5.63
C ALA A 63 9.27 14.29 5.86
N GLY A 64 8.20 13.85 5.22
CA GLY A 64 6.86 14.34 5.57
C GLY A 64 6.55 14.04 7.03
N ILE A 65 6.67 12.77 7.43
CA ILE A 65 6.49 12.36 8.82
C ILE A 65 7.73 11.59 9.29
N TYR A 66 8.45 12.17 10.25
CA TYR A 66 9.65 11.59 10.83
C TYR A 66 9.42 11.15 12.27
N LEU A 67 9.75 9.90 12.59
CA LEU A 67 9.72 9.34 13.94
C LEU A 67 11.16 9.07 14.39
N ASN A 68 11.63 9.81 15.38
CA ASN A 68 13.00 9.71 15.89
C ASN A 68 13.05 9.11 17.29
N SER A 69 13.58 7.89 17.40
CA SER A 69 13.77 7.21 18.69
C SER A 69 12.48 7.08 19.50
N THR A 70 11.37 6.79 18.81
CA THR A 70 10.02 6.76 19.40
C THR A 70 9.44 5.35 19.50
N GLN A 71 8.44 5.22 20.37
CA GLN A 71 7.71 3.98 20.58
C GLN A 71 6.20 4.21 20.78
N HIS A 72 5.40 3.21 20.40
CA HIS A 72 3.95 3.19 20.61
C HIS A 72 3.20 4.35 19.95
N CYS A 73 3.73 4.89 18.86
CA CYS A 73 3.07 5.90 18.05
C CYS A 73 2.12 5.24 17.02
N ASN A 74 1.08 5.96 16.64
CA ASN A 74 0.14 5.58 15.60
C ASN A 74 0.10 6.65 14.50
N ILE A 75 0.54 6.29 13.30
CA ILE A 75 0.50 7.16 12.13
C ILE A 75 -0.54 6.58 11.18
N SER A 76 -1.65 7.28 10.97
CA SER A 76 -2.73 6.72 10.17
C SER A 76 -3.49 7.70 9.31
N SER A 77 -3.94 7.27 8.13
CA SER A 77 -4.78 8.10 7.25
C SER A 77 -4.14 9.44 6.88
N ASN A 78 -2.82 9.48 6.70
CA ASN A 78 -2.11 10.65 6.21
C ASN A 78 -1.69 10.44 4.75
N ASP A 79 -1.97 11.42 3.90
CA ASP A 79 -1.50 11.48 2.52
C ASP A 79 -0.14 12.19 2.50
N VAL A 80 0.94 11.44 2.32
CA VAL A 80 2.32 11.91 2.49
C VAL A 80 3.03 11.91 1.14
N THR A 81 3.13 13.08 0.52
CA THR A 81 3.47 13.22 -0.90
C THR A 81 4.37 14.42 -1.16
N ASN A 82 5.17 14.36 -2.24
CA ASN A 82 6.09 15.43 -2.64
C ASN A 82 7.12 15.82 -1.56
N ASN A 83 7.65 14.82 -0.84
CA ASN A 83 8.77 14.97 0.08
C ASN A 83 10.00 14.23 -0.46
N ASP A 84 11.16 14.35 0.18
CA ASP A 84 12.29 13.49 -0.13
C ASP A 84 11.99 12.05 0.31
N ASP A 85 11.68 11.87 1.60
CA ASP A 85 11.11 10.65 2.16
C ASP A 85 9.66 10.88 2.61
N GLY A 86 8.76 9.91 2.40
CA GLY A 86 7.37 10.02 2.86
C GLY A 86 7.29 9.90 4.38
N ILE A 87 7.32 8.66 4.87
CA ILE A 87 7.31 8.35 6.31
C ILE A 87 8.63 7.68 6.68
N TYR A 88 9.38 8.27 7.63
CA TYR A 88 10.68 7.78 8.05
C TYR A 88 10.71 7.46 9.55
N LEU A 89 10.97 6.19 9.90
CA LEU A 89 11.19 5.72 11.27
C LEU A 89 12.69 5.47 11.50
N HIS A 90 13.33 6.32 12.29
CA HIS A 90 14.71 6.16 12.74
C HIS A 90 14.75 5.67 14.18
N SER A 91 15.36 4.50 14.42
CA SER A 91 15.51 3.90 15.74
C SER A 91 14.17 3.82 16.52
N SER A 92 13.06 3.62 15.81
CA SER A 92 11.70 3.71 16.36
C SER A 92 11.01 2.35 16.32
N SER A 93 10.47 1.90 17.46
CA SER A 93 10.00 0.53 17.63
C SER A 93 8.61 0.44 18.26
N ASN A 94 7.86 -0.62 17.99
CA ASN A 94 6.49 -0.81 18.51
C ASN A 94 5.48 0.26 18.05
N ASN A 95 5.62 0.75 16.82
CA ASN A 95 4.69 1.71 16.22
C ASN A 95 3.76 1.03 15.21
N THR A 96 2.63 1.68 14.94
CA THR A 96 1.64 1.23 13.96
C THR A 96 1.48 2.29 12.87
N LEU A 97 1.66 1.86 11.62
CA LEU A 97 1.44 2.68 10.43
C LEU A 97 0.28 2.07 9.64
N THR A 98 -0.84 2.78 9.54
CA THR A 98 -2.06 2.24 8.92
C THR A 98 -2.68 3.19 7.91
N ASN A 99 -2.97 2.70 6.71
CA ASN A 99 -3.70 3.47 5.70
C ASN A 99 -3.06 4.84 5.39
N ASN A 100 -1.73 4.89 5.21
CA ASN A 100 -1.05 6.10 4.76
C ASN A 100 -0.67 5.97 3.28
N PRO A 101 -1.29 6.74 2.37
CA PRO A 101 -0.76 6.91 1.02
C PRO A 101 0.55 7.71 1.06
N ALA A 102 1.68 7.05 0.83
CA ALA A 102 3.02 7.63 0.76
C ALA A 102 3.51 7.67 -0.69
N ASN A 103 2.95 8.59 -1.48
CA ASN A 103 3.06 8.58 -2.94
C ASN A 103 3.93 9.72 -3.46
N SER A 104 4.68 9.45 -4.53
CA SER A 104 5.46 10.46 -5.26
C SER A 104 6.44 11.23 -4.37
N ASN A 105 7.12 10.54 -3.48
CA ASN A 105 8.28 11.05 -2.75
C ASN A 105 9.55 10.72 -3.54
N ASN A 106 10.58 11.56 -3.43
CA ASN A 106 11.77 11.47 -4.30
C ASN A 106 12.52 10.15 -4.12
N ASN A 107 12.62 9.67 -2.88
CA ASN A 107 13.46 8.54 -2.52
C ASN A 107 12.63 7.40 -1.94
N PHE A 108 12.21 7.47 -0.67
CA PHE A 108 11.47 6.38 -0.02
C PHE A 108 10.00 6.76 0.23
N GLY A 109 9.06 5.86 -0.10
CA GLY A 109 7.67 6.00 0.35
C GLY A 109 7.58 5.84 1.87
N ILE A 110 7.98 4.66 2.36
CA ILE A 110 8.12 4.38 3.80
C ILE A 110 9.49 3.79 4.07
N TYR A 111 10.24 4.41 4.98
CA TYR A 111 11.60 4.01 5.35
C TYR A 111 11.70 3.66 6.83
N LEU A 112 12.20 2.47 7.15
CA LEU A 112 12.53 2.03 8.51
C LEU A 112 14.04 1.81 8.61
N HIS A 113 14.70 2.57 9.49
CA HIS A 113 16.11 2.42 9.80
C HIS A 113 16.32 2.07 11.27
N SER A 114 16.92 0.90 11.52
CA SER A 114 17.16 0.40 12.89
C SER A 114 15.89 0.35 13.75
N SER A 115 14.75 0.04 13.12
CA SER A 115 13.40 0.17 13.68
C SER A 115 12.71 -1.20 13.74
N SER A 116 12.29 -1.63 14.93
CA SER A 116 11.86 -3.03 15.14
C SER A 116 10.47 -3.16 15.75
N ASN A 117 9.82 -4.31 15.57
CA ASN A 117 8.50 -4.60 16.15
C ASN A 117 7.40 -3.62 15.73
N ASN A 118 7.48 -3.03 14.53
CA ASN A 118 6.42 -2.16 14.00
C ASN A 118 5.43 -2.98 13.15
N THR A 119 4.19 -2.49 13.05
CA THR A 119 3.17 -3.04 12.14
C THR A 119 2.84 -2.02 11.07
N LEU A 120 3.02 -2.40 9.80
CA LEU A 120 2.66 -1.59 8.63
C LEU A 120 1.53 -2.33 7.91
N THR A 121 0.34 -1.75 7.88
CA THR A 121 -0.81 -2.37 7.22
C THR A 121 -1.61 -1.38 6.42
N GLU A 122 -2.15 -1.80 5.28
CA GLU A 122 -3.04 -0.99 4.43
C GLU A 122 -2.39 0.30 3.88
N ASN A 123 -1.07 0.44 3.93
CA ASN A 123 -0.40 1.61 3.38
C ASN A 123 -0.25 1.46 1.87
N THR A 124 -0.29 2.58 1.16
CA THR A 124 0.02 2.60 -0.28
C THR A 124 1.34 3.34 -0.47
N ALA A 125 2.31 2.73 -1.13
CA ALA A 125 3.53 3.41 -1.53
C ALA A 125 3.65 3.35 -3.05
N SER A 126 3.52 4.49 -3.73
CA SER A 126 3.56 4.52 -5.20
C SER A 126 4.42 5.61 -5.80
N ASN A 127 5.02 5.31 -6.96
CA ASN A 127 5.86 6.25 -7.72
C ASN A 127 7.04 6.83 -6.93
N ASN A 128 7.65 6.04 -6.05
CA ASN A 128 8.86 6.40 -5.32
C ASN A 128 10.09 5.66 -5.89
N TYR A 129 11.31 6.02 -5.47
CA TYR A 129 12.51 5.24 -5.83
C TYR A 129 12.53 3.87 -5.12
N TYR A 130 12.19 3.82 -3.83
CA TYR A 130 11.70 2.59 -3.19
C TYR A 130 10.32 2.80 -2.56
N GLY A 131 9.43 1.82 -2.70
CA GLY A 131 8.13 1.84 -2.04
C GLY A 131 8.27 1.73 -0.52
N ILE A 132 8.70 0.56 -0.05
CA ILE A 132 8.99 0.31 1.37
C ILE A 132 10.43 -0.21 1.52
N TYR A 133 11.25 0.47 2.32
CA TYR A 133 12.65 0.12 2.57
C TYR A 133 12.89 -0.16 4.06
N LEU A 134 13.42 -1.33 4.39
CA LEU A 134 13.81 -1.73 5.74
C LEU A 134 15.32 -1.93 5.82
N TYR A 135 16.01 -1.06 6.56
CA TYR A 135 17.44 -1.13 6.80
C TYR A 135 17.74 -1.47 8.26
N HIS A 136 18.47 -2.56 8.50
CA HIS A 136 18.83 -3.01 9.86
C HIS A 136 17.63 -3.07 10.83
N SER A 137 16.45 -3.39 10.29
CA SER A 137 15.17 -3.38 10.99
C SER A 137 14.67 -4.82 11.12
N SER A 138 14.07 -5.21 12.25
CA SER A 138 13.70 -6.61 12.50
C SER A 138 12.37 -6.76 13.23
N ASN A 139 11.76 -7.93 13.11
CA ASN A 139 10.48 -8.28 13.72
C ASN A 139 9.34 -7.32 13.35
N ASN A 140 9.41 -6.66 12.19
CA ASN A 140 8.28 -5.89 11.68
C ASN A 140 7.30 -6.81 10.94
N LEU A 141 6.01 -6.49 11.00
CA LEU A 141 4.94 -7.18 10.29
C LEU A 141 4.35 -6.25 9.23
N LEU A 142 4.39 -6.67 7.97
CA LEU A 142 3.90 -5.93 6.81
C LEU A 142 2.89 -6.79 6.05
N TYR A 143 1.65 -6.35 5.97
CA TYR A 143 0.60 -7.03 5.19
C TYR A 143 -0.42 -6.00 4.68
N HIS A 144 -1.18 -6.33 3.65
CA HIS A 144 -2.18 -5.44 3.03
C HIS A 144 -1.60 -4.12 2.50
N ASN A 145 -0.28 -3.99 2.34
CA ASN A 145 0.29 -2.79 1.73
C ASN A 145 0.25 -2.92 0.21
N SER A 146 0.09 -1.79 -0.49
CA SER A 146 0.11 -1.72 -1.95
C SER A 146 1.34 -0.97 -2.44
N LEU A 147 2.27 -1.68 -3.07
CA LEU A 147 3.53 -1.13 -3.58
C LEU A 147 3.44 -1.04 -5.12
N ILE A 148 3.26 0.18 -5.63
CA ILE A 148 2.81 0.41 -7.01
C ILE A 148 3.75 1.32 -7.79
N ASN A 149 4.29 0.84 -8.91
CA ASN A 149 5.10 1.64 -9.85
C ASN A 149 6.28 2.35 -9.18
N ASN A 150 6.85 1.76 -8.14
CA ASN A 150 8.11 2.24 -7.58
C ASN A 150 9.27 1.71 -8.44
N THR A 151 10.40 2.41 -8.45
CA THR A 151 11.60 1.87 -9.14
C THR A 151 12.01 0.52 -8.53
N ASN A 152 11.85 0.40 -7.21
CA ASN A 152 11.96 -0.86 -6.46
C ASN A 152 10.76 -0.94 -5.50
N ASN A 153 9.91 -1.96 -5.60
CA ASN A 153 8.74 -2.03 -4.73
C ASN A 153 9.13 -2.20 -3.26
N ALA A 154 9.92 -3.22 -2.94
CA ALA A 154 10.38 -3.49 -1.58
C ALA A 154 11.89 -3.73 -1.52
N HIS A 155 12.49 -3.41 -0.38
CA HIS A 155 13.85 -3.83 -0.04
C HIS A 155 14.00 -4.02 1.46
N ASP A 156 14.61 -5.13 1.89
CA ASP A 156 14.72 -5.50 3.29
C ASP A 156 16.04 -6.21 3.57
N THR A 157 16.89 -5.59 4.40
CA THR A 157 18.18 -6.17 4.83
C THR A 157 18.13 -6.90 6.16
N GLY A 158 16.97 -6.94 6.82
CA GLY A 158 16.78 -7.51 8.15
C GLY A 158 15.98 -8.80 8.15
N THR A 159 15.32 -9.08 9.27
CA THR A 159 14.45 -10.27 9.44
C THR A 159 13.05 -9.80 9.79
N ASN A 160 12.16 -9.76 8.80
CA ASN A 160 10.80 -9.23 8.94
C ASN A 160 9.79 -10.17 8.27
N GLN A 161 8.52 -10.00 8.65
CA GLN A 161 7.42 -10.78 8.10
C GLN A 161 6.65 -9.91 7.11
N TRP A 162 6.65 -10.32 5.84
CA TRP A 162 5.96 -9.63 4.75
C TRP A 162 4.59 -10.23 4.45
N ASN A 163 4.07 -11.08 5.33
CA ASN A 163 2.73 -11.61 5.25
C ASN A 163 2.28 -12.12 6.62
N THR A 164 0.96 -12.23 6.78
CA THR A 164 0.33 -13.03 7.84
C THR A 164 0.31 -14.51 7.43
N SER A 165 -0.40 -15.35 8.19
CA SER A 165 -0.58 -16.76 7.81
C SER A 165 -1.48 -16.99 6.60
N ILE A 166 -2.19 -15.96 6.11
CA ILE A 166 -3.18 -16.11 5.02
C ILE A 166 -3.10 -15.04 3.94
N VAL A 167 -2.36 -13.95 4.15
CA VAL A 167 -2.36 -12.80 3.21
C VAL A 167 -1.13 -11.92 3.41
N GLY A 168 -0.59 -11.41 2.32
CA GLY A 168 0.58 -10.56 2.22
C GLY A 168 0.28 -9.19 1.64
N ASN A 169 1.15 -8.71 0.75
CA ASN A 169 1.11 -7.39 0.15
C ASN A 169 0.95 -7.46 -1.37
N TYR A 170 0.54 -6.35 -1.97
CA TYR A 170 0.50 -6.20 -3.41
C TYR A 170 1.78 -5.54 -3.93
N TYR A 171 2.35 -6.10 -4.99
CA TYR A 171 3.52 -5.55 -5.69
C TYR A 171 3.20 -5.42 -7.17
N SER A 172 3.35 -4.24 -7.75
CA SER A 172 3.02 -4.02 -9.17
C SER A 172 3.90 -4.76 -10.17
N ASP A 173 5.01 -5.35 -9.71
CA ASP A 173 5.91 -6.19 -10.50
C ASP A 173 5.73 -7.69 -10.21
N TYR A 174 4.77 -8.05 -9.35
CA TYR A 174 4.42 -9.45 -9.12
C TYR A 174 3.75 -10.04 -10.37
N THR A 175 4.27 -11.19 -10.82
CA THR A 175 3.86 -11.87 -12.06
C THR A 175 3.56 -13.36 -11.82
N GLY A 176 3.34 -13.74 -10.57
CA GLY A 176 3.03 -15.11 -10.20
C GLY A 176 1.60 -15.53 -10.56
N SER A 177 1.30 -16.81 -10.37
CA SER A 177 -0.02 -17.38 -10.63
C SER A 177 -0.91 -17.35 -9.40
N ASP A 178 -2.22 -17.23 -9.61
CA ASP A 178 -3.30 -17.50 -8.66
C ASP A 178 -4.16 -18.60 -9.31
N ASN A 179 -3.97 -19.85 -8.89
CA ASN A 179 -4.58 -21.01 -9.56
C ASN A 179 -5.99 -21.33 -9.06
N ASP A 180 -6.34 -20.90 -7.85
CA ASP A 180 -7.68 -21.07 -7.29
C ASP A 180 -8.53 -19.79 -7.32
N SER A 181 -7.97 -18.69 -7.86
CA SER A 181 -8.65 -17.42 -8.14
C SER A 181 -9.24 -16.78 -6.89
N ASP A 182 -8.56 -16.95 -5.74
CA ASP A 182 -8.98 -16.39 -4.46
C ASP A 182 -8.46 -14.95 -4.23
N GLY A 183 -7.70 -14.41 -5.19
CA GLY A 183 -7.08 -13.09 -5.14
C GLY A 183 -5.71 -13.07 -4.47
N ILE A 184 -5.19 -14.22 -4.05
CA ILE A 184 -3.88 -14.41 -3.44
C ILE A 184 -3.01 -15.25 -4.39
N GLY A 185 -1.78 -14.79 -4.60
CA GLY A 185 -0.81 -15.49 -5.42
C GLY A 185 -0.27 -16.76 -4.77
N ASP A 186 -0.29 -17.86 -5.52
CA ASP A 186 0.35 -19.15 -5.15
C ASP A 186 1.88 -19.13 -5.27
N THR A 187 2.42 -18.15 -5.99
CA THR A 187 3.86 -17.99 -6.16
C THR A 187 4.38 -16.97 -5.17
N SER A 188 5.25 -17.37 -4.25
CA SER A 188 5.84 -16.45 -3.28
C SER A 188 6.65 -15.33 -3.95
N TYR A 189 6.61 -14.12 -3.39
CA TYR A 189 7.42 -12.98 -3.81
C TYR A 189 8.66 -12.83 -2.91
N GLN A 190 9.87 -12.92 -3.50
CA GLN A 190 11.12 -12.70 -2.79
C GLN A 190 11.36 -11.21 -2.58
N ILE A 191 11.68 -10.80 -1.35
CA ILE A 191 12.00 -9.40 -1.03
C ILE A 191 13.50 -9.15 -1.28
N PRO A 192 13.87 -8.23 -2.18
CA PRO A 192 15.27 -7.88 -2.42
C PRO A 192 16.00 -7.39 -1.16
N GLY A 193 17.31 -7.63 -1.08
CA GLY A 193 18.17 -7.16 0.01
C GLY A 193 18.47 -8.19 1.11
N GLY A 194 17.72 -9.28 1.15
CA GLY A 194 17.83 -10.33 2.16
C GLY A 194 17.25 -11.66 1.68
N SER A 195 16.69 -12.42 2.62
CA SER A 195 16.05 -13.73 2.38
C SER A 195 14.57 -13.75 2.79
N ASN A 196 13.97 -12.58 3.02
CA ASN A 196 12.58 -12.48 3.42
C ASN A 196 11.68 -12.70 2.19
N ILE A 197 10.52 -13.29 2.45
CA ILE A 197 9.59 -13.76 1.43
C ILE A 197 8.20 -13.34 1.86
N ASP A 198 7.42 -12.82 0.92
CA ASP A 198 5.97 -12.78 1.02
C ASP A 198 5.42 -14.08 0.39
N TYR A 199 4.81 -14.93 1.21
CA TYR A 199 4.25 -16.21 0.75
C TYR A 199 2.83 -16.10 0.20
N PHE A 200 2.15 -14.98 0.43
CA PHE A 200 0.75 -14.77 0.07
C PHE A 200 0.57 -13.41 -0.62
N PRO A 201 1.33 -13.09 -1.68
CA PRO A 201 1.23 -11.80 -2.34
C PRO A 201 -0.19 -11.61 -2.90
N LEU A 202 -0.71 -10.39 -2.82
CA LEU A 202 -2.03 -10.07 -3.37
C LEU A 202 -1.96 -9.94 -4.90
N MET A 203 -3.00 -10.39 -5.60
CA MET A 203 -3.13 -10.25 -7.05
C MET A 203 -3.57 -8.84 -7.49
N HIS A 204 -4.20 -8.09 -6.59
CA HIS A 204 -4.63 -6.71 -6.81
C HIS A 204 -4.31 -5.81 -5.61
N PRO A 205 -4.27 -4.47 -5.78
CA PRO A 205 -4.06 -3.56 -4.67
C PRO A 205 -5.07 -3.79 -3.53
N TRP A 206 -4.60 -3.63 -2.29
CA TRP A 206 -5.45 -3.74 -1.10
C TRP A 206 -6.58 -2.71 -1.11
N GLY A 207 -7.75 -3.10 -0.59
CA GLY A 207 -8.94 -2.24 -0.52
C GLY A 207 -9.65 -2.03 -1.85
N LYS A 208 -9.10 -2.57 -2.95
CA LYS A 208 -9.86 -2.85 -4.16
C LYS A 208 -10.34 -4.29 -4.06
N PRO A 209 -11.65 -4.58 -4.03
CA PRO A 209 -12.09 -5.96 -4.15
C PRO A 209 -11.58 -6.53 -5.48
N PRO A 210 -11.31 -7.85 -5.57
CA PRO A 210 -11.22 -8.48 -6.87
C PRO A 210 -12.56 -8.18 -7.54
N LEU A 211 -12.53 -7.47 -8.66
CA LEU A 211 -13.74 -7.23 -9.42
C LEU A 211 -14.30 -8.61 -9.76
N LYS A 212 -15.57 -8.84 -9.44
CA LYS A 212 -16.24 -10.06 -9.89
C LYS A 212 -16.05 -10.11 -11.41
N CYS A 213 -15.42 -11.18 -11.91
CA CYS A 213 -15.05 -11.36 -13.32
C CYS A 213 -13.85 -10.57 -13.86
N ASP A 214 -12.96 -10.03 -13.01
CA ASP A 214 -11.62 -9.61 -13.42
C ASP A 214 -10.67 -10.81 -13.37
N LEU A 215 -10.67 -11.57 -14.46
CA LEU A 215 -9.90 -12.78 -14.67
C LEU A 215 -8.49 -12.50 -15.20
N GLY A 216 -8.25 -11.27 -15.67
CA GLY A 216 -6.96 -10.73 -16.05
C GLY A 216 -6.12 -10.23 -14.86
N GLY A 217 -6.77 -9.99 -13.72
CA GLY A 217 -6.15 -9.43 -12.51
C GLY A 217 -5.69 -7.98 -12.71
N ASP A 218 -6.24 -7.27 -13.70
CA ASP A 218 -5.81 -5.91 -14.07
C ASP A 218 -6.69 -4.81 -13.45
N SER A 219 -7.56 -5.20 -12.52
CA SER A 219 -8.56 -4.35 -11.87
C SER A 219 -9.54 -3.71 -12.85
N GLN A 220 -9.78 -4.33 -14.00
CA GLN A 220 -10.78 -3.91 -14.99
C GLN A 220 -11.53 -5.13 -15.53
N ILE A 221 -12.82 -4.96 -15.82
CA ILE A 221 -13.56 -5.95 -16.62
C ILE A 221 -13.34 -5.58 -18.08
N THR A 222 -12.69 -6.47 -18.82
CA THR A 222 -12.25 -6.30 -20.21
C THR A 222 -12.69 -7.47 -21.10
N SER A 223 -12.42 -7.35 -22.41
CA SER A 223 -12.63 -8.46 -23.35
C SER A 223 -11.69 -9.65 -23.09
N THR A 224 -10.59 -9.45 -22.37
CA THR A 224 -9.70 -10.52 -21.93
C THR A 224 -10.42 -11.43 -20.93
N ASP A 225 -11.23 -10.85 -20.05
CA ASP A 225 -11.99 -11.60 -19.05
C ASP A 225 -13.09 -12.45 -19.68
N ALA A 226 -13.80 -11.89 -20.66
CA ALA A 226 -14.74 -12.66 -21.48
C ALA A 226 -14.07 -13.83 -22.21
N ALA A 227 -12.83 -13.65 -22.69
CA ALA A 227 -12.07 -14.72 -23.34
C ALA A 227 -11.65 -15.82 -22.34
N ILE A 228 -11.32 -15.45 -21.10
CA ILE A 228 -10.99 -16.41 -20.03
C ILE A 228 -12.25 -17.19 -19.61
N ALA A 229 -13.39 -16.51 -19.42
CA ALA A 229 -14.66 -17.16 -19.15
C ALA A 229 -15.03 -18.19 -20.23
N LEU A 230 -14.75 -17.87 -21.50
CA LEU A 230 -14.95 -18.81 -22.60
C LEU A 230 -14.00 -20.02 -22.51
N GLN A 231 -12.76 -19.83 -22.07
CA GLN A 231 -11.80 -20.93 -21.83
C GLN A 231 -12.27 -21.87 -20.72
N ILE A 232 -12.83 -21.32 -19.64
CA ILE A 232 -13.44 -22.12 -18.55
C ILE A 232 -14.66 -22.88 -19.08
N ALA A 233 -15.52 -22.22 -19.85
CA ALA A 233 -16.73 -22.83 -20.43
C ALA A 233 -16.43 -24.02 -21.36
N VAL A 234 -15.28 -24.02 -22.04
CA VAL A 234 -14.84 -25.14 -22.89
C VAL A 234 -13.93 -26.14 -22.15
N GLY A 235 -13.73 -25.96 -20.84
CA GLY A 235 -12.90 -26.85 -20.00
C GLY A 235 -11.40 -26.74 -20.26
N SER A 236 -10.94 -25.65 -20.88
CA SER A 236 -9.50 -25.37 -21.07
C SER A 236 -8.86 -24.71 -19.84
N ARG A 237 -9.67 -24.31 -18.85
CA ARG A 237 -9.27 -23.78 -17.55
C ARG A 237 -10.11 -24.41 -16.44
N GLN A 238 -9.61 -24.37 -15.21
CA GLN A 238 -10.33 -24.84 -14.02
C GLN A 238 -11.58 -23.98 -13.79
N PHE A 239 -12.61 -24.59 -13.20
CA PHE A 239 -13.84 -23.91 -12.83
C PHE A 239 -13.56 -22.86 -11.74
N ASP A 240 -14.18 -21.69 -11.90
CA ASP A 240 -14.11 -20.55 -11.00
C ASP A 240 -15.53 -19.98 -10.80
N ASP A 241 -15.99 -20.01 -9.55
CA ASP A 241 -17.31 -19.51 -9.14
C ASP A 241 -17.44 -17.99 -9.31
N ALA A 242 -16.33 -17.23 -9.33
CA ALA A 242 -16.34 -15.79 -9.54
C ALA A 242 -16.81 -15.39 -10.96
N VAL A 243 -16.84 -16.36 -11.89
CA VAL A 243 -17.20 -16.17 -13.31
C VAL A 243 -18.64 -16.58 -13.61
N ASP A 244 -19.33 -17.25 -12.67
CA ASP A 244 -20.75 -17.53 -12.78
C ASP A 244 -21.57 -16.26 -12.53
N VAL A 245 -21.58 -15.38 -13.53
CA VAL A 245 -22.35 -14.13 -13.54
C VAL A 245 -23.82 -14.39 -13.73
N SER A 246 -24.19 -15.49 -14.36
CA SER A 246 -25.58 -15.90 -14.50
C SER A 246 -26.17 -16.45 -13.18
N GLY A 247 -25.31 -16.92 -12.26
CA GLY A 247 -25.67 -17.47 -10.96
C GLY A 247 -26.31 -18.86 -11.06
N ASP A 248 -26.02 -19.61 -12.13
CA ASP A 248 -26.65 -20.91 -12.41
C ASP A 248 -25.83 -22.13 -11.94
N GLY A 249 -24.68 -21.87 -11.31
CA GLY A 249 -23.72 -22.85 -10.81
C GLY A 249 -22.82 -23.43 -11.90
N LYS A 250 -22.75 -22.82 -13.08
CA LYS A 250 -21.89 -23.24 -14.20
C LYS A 250 -21.30 -22.03 -14.91
N VAL A 251 -20.08 -22.20 -15.42
CA VAL A 251 -19.47 -21.22 -16.33
C VAL A 251 -19.69 -21.69 -17.76
N THR A 252 -20.39 -20.90 -18.56
CA THR A 252 -20.76 -21.18 -19.94
C THR A 252 -20.45 -20.00 -20.87
N SER A 253 -20.73 -20.16 -22.16
CA SER A 253 -20.66 -19.03 -23.10
C SER A 253 -21.64 -17.90 -22.77
N LEU A 254 -22.68 -18.17 -21.96
CA LEU A 254 -23.60 -17.14 -21.47
C LEU A 254 -22.89 -16.19 -20.50
N ASP A 255 -22.07 -16.73 -19.61
CA ASP A 255 -21.29 -15.96 -18.64
C ASP A 255 -20.25 -15.08 -19.33
N ALA A 256 -19.54 -15.65 -20.32
CA ALA A 256 -18.64 -14.90 -21.18
C ALA A 256 -19.34 -13.77 -21.96
N LEU A 257 -20.58 -13.99 -22.40
CA LEU A 257 -21.38 -12.96 -23.07
C LEU A 257 -21.80 -11.85 -22.11
N MET A 258 -22.23 -12.19 -20.90
CA MET A 258 -22.62 -11.23 -19.87
C MET A 258 -21.44 -10.34 -19.46
N ILE A 259 -20.24 -10.92 -19.31
CA ILE A 259 -19.00 -10.17 -19.09
C ILE A 259 -18.73 -9.21 -20.26
N MET A 260 -18.84 -9.68 -21.51
CA MET A 260 -18.63 -8.83 -22.69
C MET A 260 -19.66 -7.69 -22.82
N GLN A 261 -20.90 -7.92 -22.39
CA GLN A 261 -21.94 -6.88 -22.36
C GLN A 261 -21.63 -5.81 -21.31
N ALA A 262 -21.19 -6.21 -20.12
CA ALA A 262 -20.77 -5.28 -19.07
C ALA A 262 -19.59 -4.40 -19.51
N VAL A 263 -18.62 -4.99 -20.22
CA VAL A 263 -17.51 -4.24 -20.86
C VAL A 263 -18.03 -3.18 -21.83
N ALA A 264 -19.03 -3.52 -22.65
CA ALA A 264 -19.58 -2.61 -23.66
C ALA A 264 -20.43 -1.48 -23.06
N GLU A 265 -21.10 -1.75 -21.94
CA GLU A 265 -21.98 -0.80 -21.24
C GLU A 265 -21.25 0.04 -20.19
N GLY A 266 -20.03 -0.34 -19.80
CA GLY A 266 -19.24 0.33 -18.77
C GLY A 266 -19.84 0.18 -17.37
N THR A 267 -20.51 -0.94 -17.12
CA THR A 267 -21.21 -1.24 -15.87
C THR A 267 -20.50 -2.36 -15.11
N GLU A 268 -20.38 -2.24 -13.79
CA GLU A 268 -19.92 -3.33 -12.91
C GLU A 268 -21.01 -4.41 -12.78
N LEU A 269 -20.61 -5.69 -12.74
CA LEU A 269 -21.47 -6.89 -12.65
C LEU A 269 -21.62 -7.41 -11.21
#